data_AF-A0A2Y9QY52-F1
#
_entry.id   AF-A0A2Y9QY52-F1
#
_cell.length_a   1.000
_cell.length_b   1.000
_cell.length_c   1.000
_cell.angle_alpha   90.00
_cell.angle_beta   90.00
_cell.angle_gamma   90.00
#
_symmetry.space_group_name_H-M   'P 1'
#
loop_
_entity.id
_entity.type
_entity.pdbx_description
1 polymer ?
#
loop_
_entity_poly.entity_id
_entity_poly.type
_entity_poly.pdbx_seq_one_letter_code
_entity_poly.pdbx_strand_id
1 'polypeptide(L)'
;MKRHLIEDLKFRQKVHLESNESINEMLENLEKKDLKLTLLVSKVNETESAMAEIETAASKQLQGLALQSEQVLEGAQKKLLVANEKVEEFTIFVKALVKELQNDVQMIRQQIRELKKMQKNRVAAKTSTHKAQTLAASILNISQSDLEEILDTEDEVEIERAKIDAENDKEWLLYIQKLLEGQLPFASYLLEAVLEKISGKRKLIEEYFTIMKDIR
;
A
#
# COMPACT_ATOMS: atom_id res chain seq x y z
N MET A 1 -112.65 -35.44 24.69
CA MET A 1 -112.01 -34.19 25.17
C MET A 1 -110.82 -34.44 26.11
N LYS A 2 -110.95 -35.19 27.22
CA LYS A 2 -109.83 -35.44 28.17
C LYS A 2 -108.63 -36.21 27.59
N ARG A 3 -108.86 -37.23 26.73
CA ARG A 3 -107.77 -38.03 26.12
C ARG A 3 -106.84 -37.20 25.23
N HIS A 4 -107.39 -36.33 24.38
CA HIS A 4 -106.60 -35.43 23.53
C HIS A 4 -105.76 -34.43 24.32
N LEU A 5 -106.27 -33.93 25.45
CA LEU A 5 -105.49 -33.04 26.32
C LEU A 5 -104.29 -33.76 26.97
N ILE A 6 -104.46 -35.04 27.33
CA ILE A 6 -103.38 -35.87 27.89
C ILE A 6 -102.32 -36.18 26.82
N GLU A 7 -102.73 -36.47 25.59
CA GLU A 7 -101.81 -36.72 24.47
C GLU A 7 -101.02 -35.45 24.08
N ASP A 8 -101.68 -34.29 24.03
CA ASP A 8 -101.03 -32.99 23.81
C ASP A 8 -100.00 -32.64 24.90
N LEU A 9 -100.34 -32.87 26.18
CA LEU A 9 -99.42 -32.68 27.30
C LEU A 9 -98.21 -33.60 27.22
N LYS A 10 -98.40 -34.88 26.86
CA LYS A 10 -97.30 -35.83 26.67
C LYS A 10 -96.41 -35.44 25.50
N PHE A 11 -96.98 -34.96 24.40
CA PHE A 11 -96.22 -34.47 23.25
C PHE A 11 -95.37 -33.26 23.63
N ARG A 12 -95.96 -32.26 24.31
CA ARG A 12 -95.22 -31.09 24.81
C ARG A 12 -94.12 -31.46 25.79
N GLN A 13 -94.38 -32.43 26.68
CA GLN A 13 -93.37 -32.94 27.61
C GLN A 13 -92.19 -33.60 26.87
N LYS A 14 -92.47 -34.40 25.84
CA LYS A 14 -91.43 -35.03 25.02
C LYS A 14 -90.56 -33.98 24.31
N VAL A 15 -91.20 -33.01 23.64
CA VAL A 15 -90.49 -31.90 22.98
C VAL A 15 -89.64 -31.09 23.98
N HIS A 16 -90.15 -30.86 25.18
CA HIS A 16 -89.41 -30.16 26.24
C HIS A 16 -88.19 -30.97 26.73
N LEU A 17 -88.30 -32.29 26.84
CA LEU A 17 -87.17 -33.16 27.20
C LEU A 17 -86.09 -33.15 26.13
N GLU A 18 -86.46 -33.34 24.86
CA GLU A 18 -85.53 -33.31 23.71
C GLU A 18 -84.84 -31.94 23.59
N SER A 19 -85.58 -30.85 23.79
CA SER A 19 -85.01 -29.49 23.84
C SER A 19 -84.01 -29.31 24.99
N ASN A 20 -84.33 -29.82 26.17
CA ASN A 20 -83.47 -29.71 27.35
C ASN A 20 -82.17 -30.53 27.19
N GLU A 21 -82.25 -31.72 26.58
CA GLU A 21 -81.06 -32.51 26.22
C GLU A 21 -80.17 -31.75 25.23
N SER A 22 -80.75 -31.18 24.17
CA SER A 22 -80.00 -30.37 23.20
C SER A 22 -79.35 -29.12 23.81
N ILE A 23 -80.02 -28.44 24.75
CA ILE A 23 -79.46 -27.30 25.48
C ILE A 23 -78.27 -27.74 26.35
N ASN A 24 -78.39 -28.85 27.07
CA ASN A 24 -77.29 -29.37 27.89
C ASN A 24 -76.06 -29.73 27.06
N GLU A 25 -76.24 -30.37 25.90
CA GLU A 25 -75.14 -30.64 24.97
C GLU A 25 -74.48 -29.36 24.45
N MET A 26 -75.28 -28.31 24.20
CA MET A 26 -74.76 -27.01 23.78
C MET A 26 -73.92 -26.34 24.87
N LEU A 27 -74.38 -26.41 26.13
CA LEU A 27 -73.66 -25.87 27.29
C LEU A 27 -72.33 -26.60 27.52
N GLU A 28 -72.33 -27.94 27.50
CA GLU A 28 -71.11 -28.72 27.65
C GLU A 28 -70.09 -28.42 26.53
N ASN A 29 -70.58 -28.24 25.29
CA ASN A 29 -69.74 -27.84 24.17
C ASN A 29 -69.18 -26.42 24.32
N LEU A 30 -69.95 -25.50 24.90
CA LEU A 30 -69.51 -24.14 25.16
C LEU A 30 -68.44 -24.11 26.26
N GLU A 31 -68.62 -24.85 27.35
CA GLU A 31 -67.61 -25.01 28.41
C GLU A 31 -66.29 -25.59 27.87
N LYS A 32 -66.36 -26.64 27.03
CA LYS A 32 -65.18 -27.21 26.38
C LYS A 32 -64.46 -26.20 25.49
N LYS A 33 -65.20 -25.33 24.80
CA LYS A 33 -64.62 -24.26 23.97
C LYS A 33 -63.98 -23.16 24.82
N ASP A 34 -64.60 -22.80 25.94
CA ASP A 34 -64.08 -21.79 26.87
C ASP A 34 -62.75 -22.22 27.51
N LEU A 35 -62.67 -23.48 27.95
CA LEU A 35 -61.41 -24.07 28.45
C LEU A 35 -60.31 -24.09 27.39
N LYS A 36 -60.65 -24.45 26.14
CA LYS A 36 -59.70 -24.41 25.01
C LYS A 36 -59.24 -22.99 24.70
N LEU A 37 -60.15 -22.02 24.75
CA LEU A 37 -59.83 -20.61 24.51
C LEU A 37 -58.87 -20.10 25.58
N THR A 38 -59.15 -20.39 26.86
CA THR A 38 -58.27 -20.02 27.98
C THR A 38 -56.88 -20.62 27.83
N LEU A 39 -56.78 -21.90 27.46
CA LEU A 39 -55.51 -22.55 27.19
C LEU A 39 -54.75 -21.91 26.03
N LEU A 40 -55.45 -21.57 24.95
CA LEU A 40 -54.84 -20.91 23.79
C LEU A 40 -54.34 -19.51 24.15
N VAL A 41 -55.09 -18.74 24.94
CA VAL A 41 -54.66 -17.42 25.42
C VAL A 41 -53.39 -17.53 26.26
N SER A 42 -53.31 -18.51 27.18
CA SER A 42 -52.07 -18.76 27.95
C SER A 42 -50.88 -19.03 27.03
N LYS A 43 -51.07 -19.92 26.04
CA LYS A 43 -50.00 -20.26 25.10
C LYS A 43 -49.56 -19.07 24.25
N VAL A 44 -50.50 -18.24 23.79
CA VAL A 44 -50.16 -17.02 23.03
C VAL A 44 -49.28 -16.13 23.89
N ASN A 45 -49.69 -15.83 25.13
CA ASN A 45 -48.92 -14.98 26.04
C ASN A 45 -47.51 -15.55 26.32
N GLU A 46 -47.39 -16.86 26.53
CA GLU A 46 -46.10 -17.54 26.71
C GLU A 46 -45.21 -17.40 25.47
N THR A 47 -45.77 -17.58 24.27
CA THR A 47 -45.03 -17.44 23.02
C THR A 47 -44.62 -16.01 22.72
N GLU A 48 -45.47 -15.03 23.04
CA GLU A 48 -45.16 -13.60 22.91
C GLU A 48 -44.01 -13.21 23.85
N SER A 49 -44.03 -13.69 25.10
CA SER A 49 -42.94 -13.46 26.05
C SER A 49 -41.63 -14.07 25.56
N ALA A 50 -41.65 -15.33 25.12
CA ALA A 50 -40.47 -16.00 24.57
C ALA A 50 -39.94 -15.28 23.31
N MET A 51 -40.83 -14.79 22.45
CA MET A 51 -40.45 -14.04 21.26
C MET A 51 -39.77 -12.71 21.60
N ALA A 52 -40.29 -11.97 22.58
CA ALA A 52 -39.68 -10.73 23.04
C ALA A 52 -38.29 -10.96 23.67
N GLU A 53 -38.11 -12.04 24.43
CA GLU A 53 -36.79 -12.42 24.97
C GLU A 53 -35.81 -12.76 23.85
N ILE A 54 -36.23 -13.53 22.84
CA ILE A 54 -35.39 -13.87 21.69
C ILE A 54 -35.02 -12.61 20.90
N GLU A 55 -35.96 -11.71 20.64
CA GLU A 55 -35.72 -10.47 19.89
C GLU A 55 -34.73 -9.55 20.62
N THR A 56 -34.89 -9.40 21.94
CA THR A 56 -33.98 -8.59 22.76
C THR A 56 -32.60 -9.22 22.86
N ALA A 57 -32.50 -10.55 22.98
CA ALA A 57 -31.23 -11.27 22.98
C ALA A 57 -30.51 -11.15 21.62
N ALA A 58 -31.23 -11.35 20.52
CA ALA A 58 -30.69 -11.21 19.17
C ALA A 58 -30.20 -9.77 18.90
N SER A 59 -30.99 -8.76 19.29
CA SER A 59 -30.62 -7.35 19.13
C SER A 59 -29.34 -7.01 19.90
N LYS A 60 -29.23 -7.46 21.16
CA LYS A 60 -28.02 -7.25 21.97
C LYS A 60 -26.79 -7.93 21.37
N GLN A 61 -26.94 -9.17 20.89
CA GLN A 61 -25.84 -9.89 20.24
C GLN A 61 -25.39 -9.22 18.96
N LEU A 62 -26.32 -8.84 18.08
CA LEU A 62 -26.01 -8.14 16.83
C LEU A 62 -25.33 -6.80 17.09
N GLN A 63 -25.82 -6.02 18.06
CA GLN A 63 -25.19 -4.75 18.44
C GLN A 63 -23.78 -4.96 18.99
N GLY A 64 -23.58 -5.96 19.85
CA GLY A 64 -22.27 -6.30 20.39
C GLY A 64 -21.28 -6.74 19.31
N LEU A 65 -21.72 -7.58 18.38
CA LEU A 65 -20.90 -8.02 17.24
C LEU A 65 -20.59 -6.86 16.31
N ALA A 66 -21.56 -6.00 16.01
CA ALA A 66 -21.34 -4.81 15.19
C ALA A 66 -20.26 -3.91 15.81
N LEU A 67 -20.39 -3.59 17.10
CA LEU A 67 -19.42 -2.76 17.82
C LEU A 67 -18.02 -3.39 17.84
N GLN A 68 -17.91 -4.69 18.11
CA GLN A 68 -16.62 -5.39 18.09
C GLN A 68 -16.00 -5.39 16.69
N SER A 69 -16.79 -5.66 15.66
CA SER A 69 -16.33 -5.66 14.29
C SER A 69 -15.82 -4.29 13.85
N GLU A 70 -16.52 -3.22 14.25
CA GLU A 70 -16.13 -1.84 13.99
C GLU A 70 -14.79 -1.51 14.65
N GLN A 71 -14.63 -1.82 15.93
CA GLN A 71 -13.39 -1.58 16.67
C GLN A 71 -12.19 -2.37 16.10
N VAL A 72 -12.40 -3.64 15.76
CA VAL A 72 -11.35 -4.48 15.16
C VAL A 72 -10.96 -3.95 13.78
N LEU A 73 -11.94 -3.57 12.95
CA LEU A 73 -11.71 -3.01 11.63
C LEU A 73 -10.98 -1.66 11.72
N GLU A 74 -11.42 -0.76 12.58
CA GLU A 74 -10.78 0.54 12.81
C GLU A 74 -9.34 0.38 13.30
N GLY A 75 -9.11 -0.54 14.25
CA GLY A 75 -7.78 -0.87 14.76
C GLY A 75 -6.87 -1.45 13.67
N ALA A 76 -7.39 -2.32 12.81
CA ALA A 76 -6.65 -2.87 11.67
C ALA A 76 -6.33 -1.79 10.63
N GLN A 77 -7.29 -0.93 10.29
CA GLN A 77 -7.10 0.19 9.36
C GLN A 77 -6.04 1.18 9.86
N LYS A 78 -6.07 1.55 11.15
CA LYS A 78 -5.05 2.41 11.77
C LYS A 78 -3.66 1.79 11.68
N LYS A 79 -3.52 0.50 11.96
CA LYS A 79 -2.23 -0.20 11.86
C LYS A 79 -1.73 -0.27 10.41
N LEU A 80 -2.62 -0.51 9.46
CA LEU A 80 -2.29 -0.53 8.03
C LEU A 80 -1.81 0.85 7.57
N LEU A 81 -2.49 1.92 7.98
CA LEU A 81 -2.10 3.29 7.65
C LEU A 81 -0.67 3.59 8.14
N VAL A 82 -0.40 3.35 9.43
CA VAL A 82 0.94 3.58 10.02
C VAL A 82 2.02 2.71 9.36
N ALA A 83 1.69 1.47 8.98
CA ALA A 83 2.63 0.61 8.25
C ALA A 83 2.92 1.16 6.85
N ASN A 84 1.89 1.66 6.16
CA ASN A 84 2.04 2.24 4.83
C ASN A 84 2.86 3.54 4.86
N GLU A 85 2.58 4.44 5.82
CA GLU A 85 3.39 5.65 6.05
C GLU A 85 4.87 5.31 6.29
N LYS A 86 5.15 4.30 7.11
CA LYS A 86 6.54 3.83 7.32
C LYS A 86 7.19 3.31 6.04
N VAL A 87 6.45 2.58 5.20
CA VAL A 87 6.96 2.07 3.92
C VAL A 87 7.24 3.22 2.95
N GLU A 88 6.40 4.24 2.92
CA GLU A 88 6.60 5.46 2.13
C GLU A 88 7.87 6.21 2.59
N GLU A 89 8.04 6.41 3.90
CA GLU A 89 9.25 7.00 4.48
C GLU A 89 10.52 6.23 4.09
N PHE A 90 10.49 4.89 4.16
CA PHE A 90 11.62 4.07 3.70
C PHE A 90 11.88 4.21 2.21
N THR A 91 10.83 4.32 1.39
CA THR A 91 10.95 4.51 -0.05
C THR A 91 11.60 5.86 -0.37
N ILE A 92 11.20 6.93 0.34
CA ILE A 92 11.81 8.26 0.24
C ILE A 92 13.27 8.20 0.65
N PHE A 93 13.57 7.57 1.80
CA PHE A 93 14.94 7.40 2.29
C PHE A 93 15.84 6.70 1.28
N VAL A 94 15.39 5.58 0.70
CA VAL A 94 16.17 4.84 -0.31
C VAL A 94 16.39 5.68 -1.56
N LYS A 95 15.36 6.38 -2.05
CA LYS A 95 15.49 7.29 -3.20
C LYS A 95 16.52 8.40 -2.94
N ALA A 96 16.51 8.99 -1.76
CA ALA A 96 17.48 10.00 -1.35
C ALA A 96 18.90 9.43 -1.29
N LEU A 97 19.08 8.26 -0.67
CA LEU A 97 20.38 7.59 -0.55
C LEU A 97 20.99 7.25 -1.92
N VAL A 98 20.18 6.71 -2.83
CA VAL A 98 20.58 6.33 -4.19
C VAL A 98 21.00 7.55 -4.99
N LYS A 99 20.27 8.67 -4.85
CA LYS A 99 20.61 9.94 -5.47
C LYS A 99 21.91 10.53 -4.92
N GLU A 100 22.10 10.49 -3.61
CA GLU A 100 23.35 10.96 -2.98
C GLU A 100 24.56 10.15 -3.44
N LEU A 101 24.40 8.82 -3.51
CA LEU A 101 25.45 7.94 -4.01
C LEU A 101 25.81 8.22 -5.47
N GLN A 102 24.81 8.51 -6.31
CA GLN A 102 25.05 8.90 -7.69
C GLN A 102 25.78 10.25 -7.78
N ASN A 103 25.35 11.26 -7.02
CA ASN A 103 25.99 12.57 -6.98
C ASN A 103 27.47 12.46 -6.59
N ASP A 104 27.76 11.67 -5.55
CA ASP A 104 29.12 11.38 -5.10
C ASP A 104 29.98 10.77 -6.20
N VAL A 105 29.46 9.74 -6.90
CA VAL A 105 30.17 9.09 -8.00
C VAL A 105 30.43 10.08 -9.14
N GLN A 106 29.45 10.91 -9.48
CA GLN A 106 29.59 11.94 -10.52
C GLN A 106 30.63 12.99 -10.13
N MET A 107 30.65 13.44 -8.88
CA MET A 107 31.65 14.37 -8.37
C MET A 107 33.05 13.79 -8.47
N ILE A 108 33.27 12.53 -8.07
CA ILE A 108 34.59 11.89 -8.18
C ILE A 108 35.01 11.75 -9.66
N ARG A 109 34.09 11.34 -10.56
CA ARG A 109 34.38 11.29 -12.00
C ARG A 109 34.75 12.67 -12.57
N GLN A 110 34.12 13.74 -12.10
CA GLN A 110 34.46 15.11 -12.49
C GLN A 110 35.86 15.50 -12.00
N GLN A 111 36.18 15.22 -10.75
CA GLN A 111 37.52 15.47 -10.19
C GLN A 111 38.62 14.70 -10.92
N ILE A 112 38.37 13.43 -11.29
CA ILE A 112 39.30 12.63 -12.10
C ILE A 112 39.53 13.27 -13.47
N ARG A 113 38.48 13.77 -14.13
CA ARG A 113 38.60 14.45 -15.43
C ARG A 113 39.43 15.73 -15.32
N GLU A 114 39.17 16.55 -14.29
CA GLU A 114 39.95 17.77 -14.05
C GLU A 114 41.43 17.47 -13.79
N LEU A 115 41.74 16.46 -12.96
CA LEU A 115 43.12 16.02 -12.74
C LEU A 115 43.78 15.51 -14.03
N LYS A 116 43.08 14.73 -14.85
CA LYS A 116 43.59 14.25 -16.14
C LYS A 116 43.90 15.41 -17.09
N LYS A 117 43.04 16.43 -17.14
CA LYS A 117 43.28 17.66 -17.92
C LYS A 117 44.54 18.39 -17.44
N MET A 118 44.69 18.57 -16.12
CA MET A 118 45.92 19.17 -15.55
C MET A 118 47.18 18.37 -15.88
N GLN A 119 47.11 17.04 -15.80
CA GLN A 119 48.23 16.16 -16.14
C GLN A 119 48.64 16.30 -17.61
N LYS A 120 47.66 16.29 -18.54
CA LYS A 120 47.91 16.49 -19.99
C LYS A 120 48.56 17.83 -20.27
N ASN A 121 48.05 18.92 -19.69
CA ASN A 121 48.59 20.26 -19.87
C ASN A 121 50.05 20.34 -19.38
N ARG A 122 50.38 19.69 -18.26
CA ARG A 122 51.76 19.65 -17.73
C ARG A 122 52.70 18.85 -18.64
N VAL A 123 52.23 17.79 -19.28
CA VAL A 123 53.02 16.99 -20.24
C VAL A 123 53.22 17.76 -21.54
N ALA A 124 52.20 18.42 -22.05
CA ALA A 124 52.26 19.28 -23.23
C ALA A 124 53.27 20.43 -23.04
N ALA A 125 53.31 21.04 -21.85
CA ALA A 125 54.27 22.09 -21.51
C ALA A 125 55.74 21.62 -21.46
N LYS A 126 56.00 20.33 -21.23
CA LYS A 126 57.36 19.76 -21.12
C LYS A 126 57.91 19.19 -22.43
N THR A 127 57.11 19.11 -23.47
CA THR A 127 57.45 18.41 -24.73
C THR A 127 57.85 19.39 -25.84
N SER A 128 58.41 18.89 -26.95
CA SER A 128 58.85 19.71 -28.10
C SER A 128 57.73 20.57 -28.70
N THR A 129 56.48 20.23 -28.43
CA THR A 129 55.27 21.00 -28.73
C THR A 129 55.27 22.38 -28.10
N HIS A 130 55.75 22.59 -26.87
CA HIS A 130 55.84 23.93 -26.27
C HIS A 130 56.76 24.86 -27.08
N LYS A 131 57.87 24.31 -27.62
CA LYS A 131 58.79 25.09 -28.48
C LYS A 131 58.12 25.48 -29.80
N ALA A 132 57.36 24.57 -30.39
CA ALA A 132 56.59 24.83 -31.61
C ALA A 132 55.46 25.83 -31.36
N GLN A 133 54.75 25.73 -30.23
CA GLN A 133 53.69 26.68 -29.82
C GLN A 133 54.26 28.07 -29.54
N THR A 134 55.42 28.17 -28.89
CA THR A 134 56.12 29.45 -28.67
C THR A 134 56.46 30.13 -29.99
N LEU A 135 56.98 29.35 -30.94
CA LEU A 135 57.28 29.86 -32.28
C LEU A 135 56.01 30.26 -33.04
N ALA A 136 54.95 29.46 -32.98
CA ALA A 136 53.67 29.75 -33.61
C ALA A 136 53.01 31.02 -33.04
N ALA A 137 53.02 31.20 -31.72
CA ALA A 137 52.53 32.42 -31.05
C ALA A 137 53.30 33.66 -31.53
N SER A 138 54.63 33.55 -31.66
CA SER A 138 55.47 34.61 -32.20
C SER A 138 55.23 34.91 -33.68
N ILE A 139 54.88 33.90 -34.50
CA ILE A 139 54.57 34.09 -35.93
C ILE A 139 53.18 34.72 -36.10
N LEU A 140 52.21 34.31 -35.28
CA LEU A 140 50.81 34.76 -35.34
C LEU A 140 50.58 36.06 -34.56
N ASN A 141 51.58 36.55 -33.83
CA ASN A 141 51.55 37.77 -33.04
C ASN A 141 50.39 37.79 -32.01
N ILE A 142 50.17 36.64 -31.38
CA ILE A 142 49.18 36.43 -30.31
C ILE A 142 49.89 35.93 -29.05
N SER A 143 49.27 36.09 -27.89
CA SER A 143 49.88 35.60 -26.65
C SER A 143 49.88 34.07 -26.60
N GLN A 144 50.82 33.48 -25.87
CA GLN A 144 50.86 32.02 -25.66
C GLN A 144 49.59 31.52 -24.99
N SER A 145 49.02 32.29 -24.07
CA SER A 145 47.74 32.00 -23.42
C SER A 145 46.57 31.98 -24.41
N ASP A 146 46.50 32.96 -25.33
CA ASP A 146 45.44 32.98 -26.34
C ASP A 146 45.58 31.80 -27.32
N LEU A 147 46.81 31.44 -27.67
CA LEU A 147 47.08 30.28 -28.52
C LEU A 147 46.76 28.95 -27.82
N GLU A 148 47.05 28.83 -26.52
CA GLU A 148 46.66 27.67 -25.71
C GLU A 148 45.15 27.53 -25.61
N GLU A 149 44.39 28.63 -25.45
CA GLU A 149 42.93 28.61 -25.45
C GLU A 149 42.35 28.15 -26.80
N ILE A 150 42.94 28.59 -27.91
CA ILE A 150 42.54 28.16 -29.27
C ILE A 150 42.88 26.68 -29.53
N LEU A 151 43.95 26.17 -28.91
CA LEU A 151 44.42 24.78 -29.04
C LEU A 151 43.83 23.82 -28.00
N ASP A 152 43.14 24.33 -26.97
CA ASP A 152 42.41 23.54 -25.97
C ASP A 152 41.20 22.88 -26.65
N THR A 153 41.49 21.82 -27.40
CA THR A 153 40.49 20.96 -28.00
C THR A 153 40.00 20.03 -26.90
N GLU A 154 38.69 20.13 -26.63
CA GLU A 154 37.99 19.19 -25.78
C GLU A 154 38.31 17.76 -26.26
N ASP A 155 38.83 16.92 -25.35
CA ASP A 155 39.14 15.54 -25.66
C ASP A 155 37.82 14.80 -25.96
N GLU A 156 37.54 14.61 -27.25
CA GLU A 156 36.33 13.99 -27.77
C GLU A 156 36.09 12.62 -27.12
N VAL A 157 37.17 11.89 -26.77
CA VAL A 157 37.11 10.61 -26.07
C VAL A 157 36.66 10.76 -24.62
N GLU A 158 37.07 11.82 -23.92
CA GLU A 158 36.60 12.09 -22.55
C GLU A 158 35.14 12.57 -22.52
N ILE A 159 34.70 13.29 -23.55
CA ILE A 159 33.29 13.67 -23.72
C ILE A 159 32.42 12.44 -23.99
N GLU A 160 32.85 11.56 -24.90
CA GLU A 160 32.14 10.30 -25.20
C GLU A 160 32.01 9.44 -23.93
N ARG A 161 33.09 9.33 -23.15
CA ARG A 161 33.07 8.61 -21.85
C ARG A 161 32.10 9.23 -20.86
N ALA A 162 32.07 10.56 -20.74
CA ALA A 162 31.15 11.24 -19.84
C ALA A 162 29.68 11.01 -20.24
N LYS A 163 29.37 10.97 -21.55
CA LYS A 163 28.04 10.65 -22.05
C LYS A 163 27.63 9.22 -21.70
N ILE A 164 28.52 8.24 -21.91
CA ILE A 164 28.28 6.83 -21.57
C ILE A 164 28.05 6.67 -20.05
N ASP A 165 28.88 7.29 -19.22
CA ASP A 165 28.72 7.27 -17.76
C ASP A 165 27.39 7.87 -17.30
N ALA A 166 26.96 8.97 -17.92
CA ALA A 166 25.69 9.60 -17.61
C ALA A 166 24.49 8.72 -18.00
N GLU A 167 24.56 8.00 -19.12
CA GLU A 167 23.49 7.09 -19.53
C GLU A 167 23.43 5.86 -18.61
N ASN A 168 24.58 5.26 -18.28
CA ASN A 168 24.67 4.16 -17.31
C ASN A 168 24.10 4.56 -15.93
N ASP A 169 24.35 5.80 -15.49
CA ASP A 169 23.80 6.31 -14.24
C ASP A 169 22.26 6.43 -14.29
N LYS A 170 21.68 6.86 -15.43
CA LYS A 170 20.22 6.91 -15.61
C LYS A 170 19.61 5.51 -15.63
N GLU A 171 20.22 4.57 -16.36
CA GLU A 171 19.75 3.19 -16.41
C GLU A 171 19.75 2.56 -15.02
N TRP A 172 20.81 2.81 -14.24
CA TRP A 172 20.90 2.35 -12.86
C TRP A 172 19.81 2.98 -11.97
N LEU A 173 19.54 4.29 -12.07
CA LEU A 173 18.42 4.91 -11.37
C LEU A 173 17.07 4.29 -11.73
N LEU A 174 16.82 4.09 -13.03
CA LEU A 174 15.59 3.47 -13.51
C LEU A 174 15.44 2.04 -13.01
N TYR A 175 16.54 1.29 -12.93
CA TYR A 175 16.55 -0.05 -12.37
C TYR A 175 16.16 -0.04 -10.88
N ILE A 176 16.75 0.85 -10.08
CA ILE A 176 16.39 1.02 -8.66
C ILE A 176 14.92 1.41 -8.51
N GLN A 177 14.41 2.33 -9.34
CA GLN A 177 13.01 2.73 -9.31
C GLN A 177 12.08 1.55 -9.61
N LYS A 178 12.40 0.75 -10.64
CA LYS A 178 11.65 -0.48 -10.95
C LYS A 178 11.67 -1.49 -9.81
N LEU A 179 12.77 -1.61 -9.06
CA LEU A 179 12.84 -2.48 -7.89
C LEU A 179 11.96 -1.98 -6.74
N LEU A 180 11.86 -0.66 -6.54
CA LEU A 180 11.01 -0.05 -5.52
C LEU A 180 9.52 -0.13 -5.86
N GLU A 181 9.18 -0.10 -7.15
CA GLU A 181 7.80 -0.22 -7.65
C GLU A 181 7.38 -1.68 -7.90
N GLY A 182 8.35 -2.61 -7.92
CA GLY A 182 8.14 -4.02 -8.25
C GLY A 182 7.58 -4.87 -7.11
N GLN A 183 7.22 -6.13 -7.44
CA GLN A 183 6.80 -7.11 -6.44
C GLN A 183 7.99 -7.66 -5.64
N LEU A 184 7.71 -8.04 -4.40
CA LEU A 184 8.67 -8.72 -3.50
C LEU A 184 9.16 -10.06 -4.12
N PRO A 185 10.41 -10.49 -3.86
CA PRO A 185 11.40 -9.88 -2.95
C PRO A 185 12.38 -8.94 -3.68
N PHE A 186 12.32 -7.63 -3.39
CA PHE A 186 13.22 -6.65 -4.01
C PHE A 186 14.47 -6.32 -3.17
N ALA A 187 14.46 -6.60 -1.86
CA ALA A 187 15.49 -6.14 -0.93
C ALA A 187 16.90 -6.67 -1.25
N SER A 188 17.01 -7.95 -1.66
CA SER A 188 18.28 -8.55 -2.06
C SER A 188 18.86 -7.91 -3.32
N TYR A 189 18.03 -7.71 -4.35
CA TYR A 189 18.44 -7.07 -5.61
C TYR A 189 18.80 -5.60 -5.42
N LEU A 190 18.04 -4.88 -4.56
CA LEU A 190 18.34 -3.50 -4.20
C LEU A 190 19.69 -3.40 -3.50
N LEU A 191 19.96 -4.31 -2.54
CA LEU A 191 21.23 -4.35 -1.83
C LEU A 191 22.40 -4.61 -2.80
N GLU A 192 22.26 -5.59 -3.69
CA GLU A 192 23.28 -5.92 -4.69
C GLU A 192 23.58 -4.71 -5.59
N ALA A 193 22.55 -4.05 -6.12
CA ALA A 193 22.68 -2.88 -6.99
C ALA A 193 23.37 -1.69 -6.30
N VAL A 194 23.08 -1.47 -5.01
CA VAL A 194 23.71 -0.42 -4.21
C VAL A 194 25.17 -0.78 -3.89
N LEU A 195 25.43 -2.04 -3.51
CA LEU A 195 26.79 -2.51 -3.24
C LEU A 195 27.69 -2.45 -4.47
N GLU A 196 27.17 -2.80 -5.65
CA GLU A 196 27.90 -2.68 -6.91
C GLU A 196 28.32 -1.22 -7.14
N LYS A 197 27.41 -0.26 -6.98
CA LYS A 197 27.70 1.17 -7.13
C LYS A 197 28.72 1.68 -6.11
N ILE A 198 28.64 1.24 -4.85
CA ILE A 198 29.63 1.56 -3.80
C ILE A 198 31.00 0.98 -4.16
N SER A 199 31.05 -0.25 -4.68
CA SER A 199 32.30 -0.88 -5.10
C SER A 199 32.93 -0.15 -6.29
N GLY A 200 32.12 0.32 -7.23
CA GLY A 200 32.55 1.17 -8.34
C GLY A 200 33.10 2.52 -7.85
N LYS A 201 32.40 3.18 -6.92
CA LYS A 201 32.88 4.40 -6.26
C LYS A 201 34.26 4.21 -5.63
N ARG A 202 34.49 3.10 -4.93
CA ARG A 202 35.79 2.80 -4.31
C ARG A 202 36.92 2.74 -5.35
N LYS A 203 36.69 2.07 -6.48
CA LYS A 203 37.67 1.99 -7.58
C LYS A 203 37.99 3.38 -8.16
N LEU A 204 36.98 4.24 -8.32
CA LEU A 204 37.18 5.61 -8.77
C LEU A 204 38.03 6.44 -7.78
N ILE A 205 37.80 6.26 -6.48
CA ILE A 205 38.61 6.93 -5.45
C ILE A 205 40.07 6.46 -5.53
N GLU A 206 40.32 5.17 -5.72
CA GLU A 206 41.67 4.63 -5.91
C GLU A 206 42.33 5.22 -7.17
N GLU A 207 41.61 5.29 -8.30
CA GLU A 207 42.08 5.94 -9.52
C GLU A 207 42.44 7.42 -9.28
N TYR A 208 41.56 8.17 -8.62
CA TYR A 208 41.79 9.57 -8.25
C TYR A 208 43.10 9.74 -7.46
N PHE A 209 43.34 8.91 -6.44
CA PHE A 209 44.58 8.96 -5.66
C PHE A 209 45.82 8.59 -6.47
N THR A 210 45.73 7.63 -7.42
CA THR A 210 46.86 7.29 -8.30
C THR A 210 47.24 8.46 -9.20
N ILE A 211 46.27 9.09 -9.87
CA ILE A 211 46.51 10.24 -10.75
C ILE A 211 47.07 11.42 -9.94
N MET A 212 46.53 11.69 -8.76
CA MET A 212 47.03 12.75 -7.89
C MET A 212 48.50 12.53 -7.48
N LYS A 213 48.90 11.29 -7.18
CA LYS A 213 50.29 10.96 -6.88
C LYS A 213 51.21 11.19 -8.07
N ASP A 214 50.76 10.88 -9.28
CA ASP A 214 51.53 11.08 -10.51
C ASP A 214 51.67 12.56 -10.90
N ILE A 215 50.76 13.42 -10.44
CA ILE A 215 50.80 14.87 -10.66
C ILE A 215 51.75 15.58 -9.69
N ARG A 216 52.03 15.04 -8.50
CA ARG A 216 52.89 15.69 -7.50
C ARG A 216 54.37 15.52 -7.83
#